data_AF-A0A7S2EUH3-F1
#
_entry.id   AF-A0A7S2EUH3-F1
#
_cell.length_a   1.000
_cell.length_b   1.000
_cell.length_c   1.000
_cell.angle_alpha   90.00
_cell.angle_beta   90.00
_cell.angle_gamma   90.00
#
_symmetry.space_group_name_H-M   'P 1'
#
loop_
_entity.id
_entity.type
_entity.pdbx_description
1 polymer ?
#
loop_
_entity_poly.entity_id
_entity_poly.type
_entity_poly.pdbx_seq_one_letter_code
_entity_poly.pdbx_strand_id
1 'polypeptide(L)'
;PPHPPPAVPHMTTKQMPPPSPRPRREGSVPAPRPGPLHLPLLLLLSGSVAPVPSCRAFRHDYSCDRSLCNGGGGGAPRGNSSISSFRSSGPDSSGTDPDDVDDDGPCFCPDHLPPGGLDPQTIPQFIIMTNDDAFTRHTTPVIKEIHHKHRNPNGCFIPSTCFVWPYWTDPNDKTVRQRAGGSEPDLVRSLYLEGHEMGSHSLYHHHSPSESDIVGVRDWLSDYVGVPKEEVVGYRSPFLEHTEEQRRALHENGFLYDSSIPEMVGLPGQEPLSYSPTLDERLWPYTMNYGIAQDCSADLWPCGDEETYPGLFEIPMPFLQDENGILVAIMDVQGEKAYNILMVELDRRYYKHRRPLEVFLHPGYTSPKRQEEISRFLGDALQREDVWVVTNHQLLQWMMNPMTAEEYKLHMTRERQCPHQNPQCDPAVHTPPGGCKFGEFDLNLCGCICHGEKDKTDSAGFCLDREKGTCTKSKQYVWWEG
;
A
#
# COMPACT_ATOMS: atom_id res chain seq x y z
N PRO A 1 67.41 -14.02 -18.16
CA PRO A 1 67.07 -13.94 -19.60
C PRO A 1 67.09 -12.48 -20.09
N PRO A 2 68.05 -12.11 -20.96
CA PRO A 2 68.23 -10.75 -21.47
C PRO A 2 67.45 -10.48 -22.78
N HIS A 3 67.46 -9.20 -23.16
CA HIS A 3 66.83 -8.42 -24.25
C HIS A 3 66.81 -8.98 -25.71
N PRO A 4 66.06 -8.32 -26.65
CA PRO A 4 65.23 -8.91 -27.72
C PRO A 4 65.88 -8.94 -29.12
N PRO A 5 65.16 -9.42 -30.17
CA PRO A 5 65.49 -9.17 -31.57
C PRO A 5 64.35 -8.46 -32.37
N PRO A 6 64.59 -8.06 -33.65
CA PRO A 6 64.14 -6.78 -34.22
C PRO A 6 63.05 -6.89 -35.32
N ALA A 7 62.75 -5.75 -35.95
CA ALA A 7 61.69 -5.49 -36.92
C ALA A 7 62.07 -5.69 -38.42
N VAL A 8 61.18 -6.38 -39.16
CA VAL A 8 60.68 -6.30 -40.58
C VAL A 8 61.68 -6.26 -41.77
N PRO A 9 61.39 -6.92 -42.94
CA PRO A 9 60.73 -6.22 -44.07
C PRO A 9 59.74 -7.04 -44.94
N HIS A 10 58.89 -6.31 -45.67
CA HIS A 10 57.87 -6.72 -46.66
C HIS A 10 58.41 -7.34 -47.98
N MET A 11 57.60 -8.21 -48.62
CA MET A 11 57.59 -8.50 -50.07
C MET A 11 56.15 -8.85 -50.52
N THR A 12 55.45 -7.94 -51.20
CA THR A 12 55.22 -7.79 -52.66
C THR A 12 53.99 -8.52 -53.23
N THR A 13 53.12 -7.71 -53.83
CA THR A 13 51.86 -7.99 -54.53
C THR A 13 52.04 -8.58 -55.94
N LYS A 14 51.12 -9.47 -56.36
CA LYS A 14 50.71 -9.62 -57.78
C LYS A 14 49.20 -9.85 -57.89
N GLN A 15 48.56 -9.02 -58.72
CA GLN A 15 47.14 -9.00 -59.09
C GLN A 15 46.84 -9.88 -60.32
N MET A 16 45.56 -10.27 -60.51
CA MET A 16 44.78 -10.31 -61.77
C MET A 16 43.37 -10.91 -61.50
N PRO A 17 42.33 -10.74 -62.34
CA PRO A 17 41.71 -9.51 -62.89
C PRO A 17 40.16 -9.46 -62.62
N PRO A 18 39.42 -8.40 -63.01
CA PRO A 18 38.02 -8.19 -62.62
C PRO A 18 37.01 -8.61 -63.71
N PRO A 19 35.72 -8.79 -63.39
CA PRO A 19 34.63 -8.65 -64.35
C PRO A 19 33.87 -7.32 -64.18
N SER A 20 33.62 -6.67 -65.32
CA SER A 20 32.92 -5.39 -65.56
C SER A 20 31.38 -5.58 -65.71
N PRO A 21 30.53 -4.56 -66.02
CA PRO A 21 29.86 -3.71 -65.03
C PRO A 21 28.31 -3.55 -65.20
N ARG A 22 27.60 -3.32 -64.07
CA ARG A 22 26.42 -2.41 -63.82
C ARG A 22 25.08 -2.60 -64.61
N PRO A 23 23.90 -2.21 -64.06
CA PRO A 23 23.58 -0.87 -63.49
C PRO A 23 22.94 -0.87 -62.09
N ARG A 24 23.46 -0.05 -61.15
CA ARG A 24 22.85 1.21 -60.67
C ARG A 24 21.34 1.16 -60.37
N ARG A 25 21.01 1.09 -59.08
CA ARG A 25 20.13 2.09 -58.45
C ARG A 25 20.83 2.65 -57.20
N GLU A 26 20.82 3.97 -57.13
CA GLU A 26 21.30 4.85 -56.06
C GLU A 26 20.56 4.49 -54.75
N GLY A 27 21.25 4.38 -53.60
CA GLY A 27 21.47 5.47 -52.63
C GLY A 27 20.25 5.59 -51.71
N SER A 28 20.32 5.61 -50.37
CA SER A 28 21.41 5.86 -49.42
C SER A 28 20.86 5.84 -47.97
N VAL A 29 21.61 5.22 -47.03
CA VAL A 29 21.90 5.68 -45.63
C VAL A 29 20.86 5.34 -44.50
N PRO A 30 21.30 5.12 -43.23
CA PRO A 30 20.78 4.05 -42.35
C PRO A 30 19.79 4.48 -41.26
N ALA A 31 19.24 3.47 -40.58
CA ALA A 31 18.23 3.52 -39.53
C ALA A 31 18.58 4.40 -38.30
N PRO A 32 17.59 5.08 -37.70
CA PRO A 32 17.72 5.66 -36.37
C PRO A 32 17.30 4.65 -35.27
N ARG A 33 17.98 4.75 -34.12
CA ARG A 33 17.71 4.05 -32.86
C ARG A 33 16.32 4.44 -32.30
N PRO A 34 15.62 3.56 -31.55
CA PRO A 34 14.39 3.97 -30.87
C PRO A 34 14.72 4.78 -29.61
N GLY A 35 14.30 6.05 -29.61
CA GLY A 35 14.13 6.88 -28.42
C GLY A 35 12.70 6.76 -27.86
N PRO A 36 12.43 7.32 -26.66
CA PRO A 36 11.25 6.99 -25.86
C PRO A 36 9.97 7.56 -26.47
N LEU A 37 8.91 6.75 -26.49
CA LEU A 37 7.56 7.13 -26.90
C LEU A 37 6.94 8.04 -25.82
N HIS A 38 6.92 9.34 -26.08
CA HIS A 38 5.95 10.25 -25.46
C HIS A 38 4.66 10.19 -26.27
N LEU A 39 3.56 9.77 -25.63
CA LEU A 39 2.21 9.92 -26.16
C LEU A 39 1.59 11.18 -25.52
N PRO A 40 1.30 12.25 -26.28
CA PRO A 40 0.44 13.33 -25.80
C PRO A 40 -1.01 12.98 -26.12
N LEU A 41 -1.85 12.94 -25.09
CA LEU A 41 -3.31 12.86 -25.21
C LEU A 41 -3.83 14.21 -25.71
N LEU A 42 -4.15 14.32 -27.00
CA LEU A 42 -4.81 15.49 -27.58
C LEU A 42 -6.32 15.22 -27.65
N LEU A 43 -7.10 15.94 -26.84
CA LEU A 43 -8.54 16.08 -27.02
C LEU A 43 -8.83 16.89 -28.30
N LEU A 44 -9.59 16.31 -29.22
CA LEU A 44 -10.21 17.02 -30.34
C LEU A 44 -11.67 17.32 -29.99
N LEU A 45 -11.98 18.60 -29.79
CA LEU A 45 -13.35 19.13 -29.80
C LEU A 45 -13.77 19.42 -31.25
N SER A 46 -14.88 18.84 -31.70
CA SER A 46 -15.86 19.55 -32.54
C SER A 46 -17.19 18.77 -32.70
N GLY A 47 -18.21 19.26 -31.96
CA GLY A 47 -19.56 19.54 -32.46
C GLY A 47 -20.48 18.43 -32.99
N SER A 48 -21.43 17.99 -32.16
CA SER A 48 -22.86 18.29 -32.37
C SER A 48 -23.67 17.98 -31.11
N VAL A 49 -24.46 18.97 -30.72
CA VAL A 49 -25.27 19.04 -29.50
C VAL A 49 -26.50 18.14 -29.62
N ALA A 50 -26.67 17.23 -28.67
CA ALA A 50 -27.97 16.74 -28.24
C ALA A 50 -28.14 17.14 -26.76
N PRO A 51 -29.33 17.59 -26.34
CA PRO A 51 -29.52 18.17 -25.02
C PRO A 51 -29.39 17.07 -23.96
N VAL A 52 -28.46 17.26 -23.02
CA VAL A 52 -28.38 16.49 -21.78
C VAL A 52 -29.53 16.95 -20.89
N PRO A 53 -30.49 16.11 -20.49
CA PRO A 53 -31.36 16.41 -19.38
C PRO A 53 -30.98 15.47 -18.23
N SER A 54 -29.99 15.85 -17.46
CA SER A 54 -30.12 15.71 -16.01
C SER A 54 -29.13 16.67 -15.36
N CYS A 55 -29.64 17.79 -14.88
CA CYS A 55 -29.14 18.32 -13.62
C CYS A 55 -29.41 17.25 -12.56
N ARG A 56 -28.52 16.24 -12.44
CA ARG A 56 -28.41 15.51 -11.18
C ARG A 56 -27.72 16.49 -10.27
N ALA A 57 -28.53 17.18 -9.47
CA ALA A 57 -28.03 17.88 -8.31
C ALA A 57 -27.21 16.85 -7.51
N PHE A 58 -25.93 17.14 -7.32
CA PHE A 58 -25.13 16.56 -6.25
C PHE A 58 -26.05 16.41 -5.03
N ARG A 59 -26.16 15.21 -4.44
CA ARG A 59 -26.74 15.14 -3.10
C ARG A 59 -25.76 15.88 -2.20
N HIS A 60 -25.99 17.19 -2.06
CA HIS A 60 -25.39 17.99 -0.98
C HIS A 60 -25.80 17.42 0.40
N ASP A 61 -26.80 16.52 0.41
CA ASP A 61 -27.21 15.68 1.55
C ASP A 61 -26.56 14.29 1.53
N TYR A 62 -25.23 14.19 1.63
CA TYR A 62 -24.63 13.09 2.39
C TYR A 62 -25.04 13.29 3.85
N SER A 63 -26.23 12.79 4.16
CA SER A 63 -26.82 12.86 5.49
C SER A 63 -26.19 11.79 6.36
N CYS A 64 -24.92 11.98 6.72
CA CYS A 64 -24.31 11.17 7.76
C CYS A 64 -24.85 11.60 9.12
N ASP A 65 -25.47 10.67 9.84
CA ASP A 65 -25.89 10.96 11.21
C ASP A 65 -24.68 10.93 12.15
N ARG A 66 -24.12 12.13 12.38
CA ARG A 66 -22.98 12.33 13.27
C ARG A 66 -23.28 11.94 14.72
N SER A 67 -24.55 11.88 15.13
CA SER A 67 -24.90 11.42 16.48
C SER A 67 -24.69 9.92 16.66
N LEU A 68 -24.78 9.15 15.56
CA LEU A 68 -24.49 7.72 15.53
C LEU A 68 -23.02 7.42 15.18
N CYS A 69 -22.38 8.29 14.38
CA CYS A 69 -21.08 8.01 13.77
C CYS A 69 -19.90 8.85 14.24
N ASN A 70 -20.04 9.74 15.22
CA ASN A 70 -18.89 10.46 15.79
C ASN A 70 -18.76 10.27 17.32
N GLY A 71 -19.28 9.14 17.80
CA GLY A 71 -19.24 8.73 19.20
C GLY A 71 -17.91 8.11 19.62
N GLY A 72 -16.80 8.85 19.54
CA GLY A 72 -15.56 8.52 20.27
C GLY A 72 -15.68 8.65 21.81
N GLY A 73 -16.89 8.85 22.33
CA GLY A 73 -17.18 9.05 23.75
C GLY A 73 -18.19 8.03 24.26
N GLY A 74 -17.75 6.82 24.57
CA GLY A 74 -18.66 5.76 24.99
C GLY A 74 -18.02 4.52 25.60
N GLY A 75 -17.04 4.69 26.51
CA GLY A 75 -16.59 3.61 27.39
C GLY A 75 -15.22 3.04 27.02
N ALA A 76 -14.17 3.62 27.59
CA ALA A 76 -12.91 2.92 27.75
C ALA A 76 -13.15 1.61 28.54
N PRO A 77 -12.78 0.42 28.02
CA PRO A 77 -12.46 -0.67 28.93
C PRO A 77 -11.19 -0.23 29.64
N ARG A 78 -11.30 0.20 30.90
CA ARG A 78 -10.15 0.30 31.79
C ARG A 78 -9.58 -1.11 31.95
N GLY A 79 -8.64 -1.46 31.09
CA GLY A 79 -7.92 -2.72 31.15
C GLY A 79 -6.68 -2.61 30.30
N ASN A 80 -5.50 -2.69 30.93
CA ASN A 80 -4.25 -2.99 30.24
C ASN A 80 -4.47 -4.29 29.45
N SER A 81 -4.64 -4.19 28.14
CA SER A 81 -4.61 -5.32 27.23
C SER A 81 -4.06 -4.80 25.92
N SER A 82 -2.87 -5.29 25.57
CA SER A 82 -2.26 -5.16 24.26
C SER A 82 -3.31 -5.43 23.18
N ILE A 83 -3.59 -4.42 22.37
CA ILE A 83 -4.46 -4.52 21.19
C ILE A 83 -3.69 -5.33 20.15
N SER A 84 -3.87 -6.65 20.17
CA SER A 84 -3.30 -7.57 19.19
C SER A 84 -4.33 -8.58 18.68
N SER A 85 -5.63 -8.28 18.73
CA SER A 85 -6.64 -9.12 18.09
C SER A 85 -7.96 -8.38 17.96
N PHE A 86 -8.29 -7.91 16.76
CA PHE A 86 -9.68 -8.00 16.31
C PHE A 86 -9.97 -9.50 16.16
N ARG A 87 -10.58 -10.10 17.18
CA ARG A 87 -11.13 -11.46 17.02
C ARG A 87 -12.35 -11.32 16.12
N SER A 88 -12.25 -11.86 14.90
CA SER A 88 -13.43 -12.22 14.14
C SER A 88 -14.18 -13.29 14.92
N SER A 89 -15.39 -12.96 15.37
CA SER A 89 -16.28 -13.89 16.05
C SER A 89 -16.74 -14.95 15.04
N GLY A 90 -16.11 -16.13 15.07
CA GLY A 90 -16.76 -17.34 14.55
C GLY A 90 -17.98 -17.70 15.42
N PRO A 91 -18.94 -18.48 14.91
CA PRO A 91 -20.22 -18.66 15.57
C PRO A 91 -20.07 -19.63 16.73
N ASP A 92 -19.92 -19.12 17.95
CA ASP A 92 -20.08 -19.92 19.17
C ASP A 92 -21.40 -19.57 19.85
N SER A 93 -22.22 -20.59 19.98
CA SER A 93 -23.56 -20.56 20.52
C SER A 93 -23.56 -20.24 22.02
N SER A 94 -23.97 -19.03 22.39
CA SER A 94 -24.55 -18.77 23.71
C SER A 94 -25.52 -17.59 23.64
N GLY A 95 -26.78 -17.87 23.95
CA GLY A 95 -27.92 -16.98 23.78
C GLY A 95 -27.74 -15.58 24.38
N THR A 96 -27.71 -14.61 23.49
CA THR A 96 -28.17 -13.24 23.69
C THR A 96 -29.20 -12.96 22.60
N ASP A 97 -30.18 -12.12 22.92
CA ASP A 97 -31.30 -11.75 22.04
C ASP A 97 -30.79 -11.36 20.63
N PRO A 98 -31.32 -11.89 19.51
CA PRO A 98 -30.77 -11.67 18.18
C PRO A 98 -31.00 -10.26 17.61
N ASP A 99 -31.80 -9.44 18.29
CA ASP A 99 -32.36 -8.19 17.73
C ASP A 99 -31.77 -6.91 18.34
N ASP A 100 -30.70 -6.98 19.16
CA ASP A 100 -30.22 -5.80 19.92
C ASP A 100 -28.68 -5.69 20.03
N VAL A 101 -27.95 -6.06 18.97
CA VAL A 101 -26.53 -5.68 18.80
C VAL A 101 -26.38 -5.12 17.39
N ASP A 102 -26.42 -3.80 17.26
CA ASP A 102 -25.95 -3.08 16.07
C ASP A 102 -24.44 -3.31 15.94
N ASP A 103 -24.02 -4.43 15.33
CA ASP A 103 -22.62 -4.79 15.04
C ASP A 103 -22.17 -4.20 13.69
N ASP A 104 -22.54 -2.94 13.42
CA ASP A 104 -22.24 -2.24 12.15
C ASP A 104 -20.78 -1.74 12.05
N GLY A 105 -19.92 -2.18 12.97
CA GLY A 105 -18.52 -1.78 13.07
C GLY A 105 -18.32 -0.31 13.49
N PRO A 106 -17.07 0.20 13.46
CA PRO A 106 -16.81 1.63 13.67
C PRO A 106 -17.56 2.46 12.62
N CYS A 107 -18.10 3.60 13.01
CA CYS A 107 -18.67 4.56 12.07
C CYS A 107 -17.96 5.90 12.18
N PHE A 108 -17.62 6.51 11.05
CA PHE A 108 -16.97 7.82 10.92
C PHE A 108 -17.53 8.54 9.70
N CYS A 109 -18.16 9.68 9.92
CA CYS A 109 -18.66 10.50 8.82
C CYS A 109 -17.51 11.13 8.01
N PRO A 110 -17.66 11.33 6.69
CA PRO A 110 -16.73 12.15 5.92
C PRO A 110 -16.69 13.57 6.50
N ASP A 111 -15.49 14.02 6.84
CA ASP A 111 -15.25 15.32 7.44
C ASP A 111 -13.86 15.83 7.07
N HIS A 112 -13.72 17.15 7.03
CA HIS A 112 -12.43 17.84 6.94
C HIS A 112 -11.80 18.03 8.33
N LEU A 113 -12.59 17.97 9.40
CA LEU A 113 -12.11 18.03 10.78
C LEU A 113 -11.68 16.65 11.30
N PRO A 114 -10.69 16.60 12.22
CA PRO A 114 -10.25 15.35 12.81
C PRO A 114 -11.32 14.68 13.68
N PRO A 115 -11.24 13.35 13.86
CA PRO A 115 -12.16 12.62 14.72
C PRO A 115 -12.04 13.02 16.19
N GLY A 116 -13.10 12.74 16.96
CA GLY A 116 -13.15 13.00 18.40
C GLY A 116 -13.42 14.45 18.79
N GLY A 117 -13.66 15.35 17.83
CA GLY A 117 -13.94 16.77 18.11
C GLY A 117 -12.75 17.52 18.72
N LEU A 118 -11.53 17.01 18.53
CA LEU A 118 -10.31 17.65 18.99
C LEU A 118 -10.01 18.90 18.18
N ASP A 119 -9.41 19.91 18.81
CA ASP A 119 -8.87 21.06 18.09
C ASP A 119 -7.74 20.56 17.16
N PRO A 120 -7.81 20.79 15.84
CA PRO A 120 -6.75 20.41 14.92
C PRO A 120 -5.36 20.84 15.37
N GLN A 121 -5.20 21.99 16.03
CA GLN A 121 -3.89 22.46 16.47
C GLN A 121 -3.28 21.64 17.62
N THR A 122 -4.06 20.73 18.22
CA THR A 122 -3.66 19.90 19.36
C THR A 122 -3.39 18.45 19.00
N ILE A 123 -3.59 18.03 17.74
CA ILE A 123 -3.42 16.63 17.32
C ILE A 123 -2.10 16.41 16.56
N PRO A 124 -1.58 15.18 16.49
CA PRO A 124 -0.44 14.87 15.64
C PRO A 124 -0.74 15.20 14.17
N GLN A 125 0.28 15.60 13.42
CA GLN A 125 0.23 15.56 11.95
C GLN A 125 0.74 14.20 11.48
N PHE A 126 -0.10 13.45 10.79
CA PHE A 126 0.31 12.18 10.20
C PHE A 126 0.80 12.34 8.76
N ILE A 127 1.82 11.58 8.41
CA ILE A 127 2.27 11.32 7.06
C ILE A 127 2.10 9.83 6.82
N ILE A 128 1.43 9.47 5.73
CA ILE A 128 1.21 8.10 5.31
C ILE A 128 2.04 7.86 4.08
N MET A 129 2.90 6.84 4.13
CA MET A 129 3.68 6.41 2.97
C MET A 129 3.19 5.05 2.51
N THR A 130 2.96 4.88 1.22
CA THR A 130 2.62 3.57 0.65
C THR A 130 3.58 3.18 -0.47
N ASN A 131 3.78 1.88 -0.62
CA ASN A 131 4.52 1.29 -1.73
C ASN A 131 3.67 0.20 -2.37
N ASP A 132 3.47 0.32 -3.68
CA ASP A 132 2.56 -0.54 -4.42
C ASP A 132 3.35 -1.49 -5.36
N ASP A 133 2.65 -2.49 -5.91
CA ASP A 133 3.17 -3.54 -6.78
C ASP A 133 4.14 -4.53 -6.10
N ALA A 134 5.31 -4.72 -6.71
CA ALA A 134 6.16 -5.85 -6.48
C ALA A 134 7.40 -5.53 -5.65
N PHE A 135 7.61 -6.32 -4.61
CA PHE A 135 8.78 -6.27 -3.74
C PHE A 135 9.84 -7.26 -4.22
N THR A 136 10.83 -6.72 -4.93
CA THR A 136 11.89 -7.46 -5.61
C THR A 136 13.26 -6.99 -5.12
N ARG A 137 14.33 -7.66 -5.56
CA ARG A 137 15.71 -7.22 -5.31
C ARG A 137 16.03 -5.82 -5.83
N HIS A 138 15.21 -5.27 -6.72
CA HIS A 138 15.38 -3.92 -7.26
C HIS A 138 14.58 -2.87 -6.49
N THR A 139 13.35 -3.19 -6.08
CA THR A 139 12.43 -2.23 -5.47
C THR A 139 12.60 -2.14 -3.95
N THR A 140 12.86 -3.26 -3.28
CA THR A 140 13.02 -3.32 -1.81
C THR A 140 14.14 -2.40 -1.29
N PRO A 141 15.33 -2.32 -1.93
CA PRO A 141 16.37 -1.40 -1.49
C PRO A 141 15.96 0.08 -1.55
N VAL A 142 15.14 0.48 -2.53
CA VAL A 142 14.65 1.87 -2.67
C VAL A 142 13.83 2.27 -1.45
N ILE A 143 12.92 1.37 -1.02
CA ILE A 143 12.10 1.52 0.18
C ILE A 143 13.00 1.65 1.40
N LYS A 144 13.82 0.62 1.66
CA LYS A 144 14.66 0.58 2.86
C LYS A 144 15.60 1.77 2.97
N GLU A 145 16.17 2.25 1.87
CA GLU A 145 17.07 3.41 1.91
C GLU A 145 16.35 4.71 2.33
N ILE A 146 15.06 4.89 2.01
CA ILE A 146 14.28 6.01 2.55
C ILE A 146 14.01 5.75 4.03
N HIS A 147 13.40 4.62 4.35
CA HIS A 147 12.89 4.31 5.69
C HIS A 147 14.00 4.24 6.75
N HIS A 148 15.18 3.72 6.40
CA HIS A 148 16.27 3.54 7.36
C HIS A 148 16.95 4.84 7.78
N LYS A 149 16.83 5.91 6.98
CA LYS A 149 17.44 7.21 7.25
C LYS A 149 16.64 8.07 8.23
N HIS A 150 15.38 7.72 8.48
CA HIS A 150 14.45 8.55 9.24
C HIS A 150 13.91 7.83 10.47
N ARG A 151 13.47 8.62 11.45
CA ARG A 151 12.90 8.13 12.71
C ARG A 151 11.71 8.97 13.11
N ASN A 152 10.69 8.32 13.65
CA ASN A 152 9.64 9.00 14.39
C ASN A 152 10.16 9.48 15.76
N PRO A 153 9.43 10.39 16.45
CA PRO A 153 9.82 10.90 17.77
C PRO A 153 10.03 9.83 18.86
N ASN A 154 9.47 8.62 18.70
CA ASN A 154 9.72 7.48 19.58
C ASN A 154 11.08 6.77 19.33
N GLY A 155 11.85 7.20 18.34
CA GLY A 155 13.14 6.62 17.97
C GLY A 155 13.05 5.38 17.08
N CYS A 156 11.85 5.00 16.64
CA CYS A 156 11.64 3.88 15.73
C CYS A 156 11.84 4.32 14.27
N PHE A 157 12.33 3.39 13.43
CA PHE A 157 12.29 3.57 11.97
C PHE A 157 10.88 3.93 11.52
N ILE A 158 10.78 4.82 10.53
CA ILE A 158 9.47 5.19 10.00
C ILE A 158 8.88 4.02 9.19
N PRO A 159 7.61 3.64 9.40
CA PRO A 159 6.98 2.56 8.65
C PRO A 159 6.39 3.07 7.32
N SER A 160 5.83 2.15 6.54
CA SER A 160 4.95 2.40 5.39
C SER A 160 3.97 1.24 5.26
N THR A 161 2.92 1.44 4.48
CA THR A 161 2.02 0.37 4.03
C THR A 161 2.48 -0.16 2.67
N CYS A 162 2.57 -1.46 2.53
CA CYS A 162 3.01 -2.17 1.32
C CYS A 162 1.83 -2.92 0.72
N PHE A 163 1.28 -2.45 -0.39
CA PHE A 163 0.22 -3.14 -1.12
C PHE A 163 0.85 -4.19 -2.04
N VAL A 164 0.71 -5.46 -1.66
CA VAL A 164 1.49 -6.56 -2.23
C VAL A 164 0.77 -7.22 -3.40
N TRP A 165 1.46 -7.24 -4.54
CA TRP A 165 1.15 -8.17 -5.63
C TRP A 165 2.18 -9.32 -5.64
N PRO A 166 1.76 -10.58 -5.42
CA PRO A 166 2.68 -11.70 -5.30
C PRO A 166 3.20 -12.21 -6.64
N TYR A 167 4.35 -12.88 -6.62
CA TYR A 167 4.79 -13.71 -7.75
C TYR A 167 3.94 -14.98 -7.83
N TRP A 168 2.76 -14.88 -8.44
CA TRP A 168 1.82 -15.97 -8.63
C TRP A 168 1.46 -16.14 -10.11
N THR A 169 1.29 -17.38 -10.56
CA THR A 169 0.89 -17.67 -11.95
C THR A 169 -0.62 -17.79 -12.00
N ASP A 170 -1.28 -16.98 -12.83
CA ASP A 170 -2.71 -17.14 -13.11
C ASP A 170 -2.94 -18.50 -13.79
N PRO A 171 -3.72 -19.42 -13.19
CA PRO A 171 -4.00 -20.72 -13.78
C PRO A 171 -4.85 -20.63 -15.06
N ASN A 172 -5.56 -19.52 -15.26
CA ASN A 172 -6.49 -19.30 -16.37
C ASN A 172 -5.84 -18.53 -17.54
N ASP A 173 -4.80 -17.75 -17.28
CA ASP A 173 -4.06 -17.04 -18.35
C ASP A 173 -2.90 -17.88 -18.91
N LYS A 174 -3.20 -18.65 -19.96
CA LYS A 174 -2.21 -19.47 -20.69
C LYS A 174 -1.24 -18.64 -21.56
N THR A 175 -1.47 -17.32 -21.71
CA THR A 175 -0.61 -16.41 -22.46
C THR A 175 0.47 -15.79 -21.58
N VAL A 176 0.24 -15.74 -20.26
CA VAL A 176 1.19 -15.28 -19.25
C VAL A 176 2.14 -16.43 -18.89
N ARG A 177 3.03 -16.77 -19.82
CA ARG A 177 4.26 -17.49 -19.46
C ARG A 177 5.11 -16.55 -18.59
N GLN A 178 5.03 -16.69 -17.27
CA GLN A 178 5.88 -15.98 -16.30
C GLN A 178 6.05 -14.48 -16.61
N ARG A 179 5.09 -13.62 -16.24
CA ARG A 179 5.49 -12.24 -15.97
C ARG A 179 6.38 -12.28 -14.73
N ALA A 180 7.69 -12.18 -14.96
CA ALA A 180 8.79 -12.14 -13.98
C ALA A 180 8.74 -10.89 -13.07
N GLY A 181 7.57 -10.55 -12.53
CA GLY A 181 7.29 -9.22 -12.02
C GLY A 181 6.74 -9.12 -10.60
N GLY A 182 6.20 -10.17 -10.00
CA GLY A 182 5.60 -10.12 -8.65
C GLY A 182 6.59 -10.21 -7.48
N SER A 183 6.07 -10.07 -6.26
CA SER A 183 6.88 -9.99 -5.03
C SER A 183 7.60 -11.29 -4.64
N GLU A 184 8.84 -11.17 -4.19
CA GLU A 184 9.62 -12.25 -3.57
C GLU A 184 9.25 -12.37 -2.07
N PRO A 185 8.78 -13.54 -1.59
CA PRO A 185 8.29 -13.69 -0.21
C PRO A 185 9.28 -13.26 0.88
N ASP A 186 10.57 -13.59 0.72
CA ASP A 186 11.60 -13.24 1.72
C ASP A 186 11.83 -11.72 1.82
N LEU A 187 11.61 -10.98 0.72
CA LEU A 187 11.75 -9.53 0.72
C LEU A 187 10.55 -8.85 1.36
N VAL A 188 9.34 -9.31 1.06
CA VAL A 188 8.10 -8.88 1.73
C VAL A 188 8.21 -9.16 3.24
N ARG A 189 8.68 -10.35 3.62
CA ARG A 189 8.91 -10.74 5.02
C ARG A 189 9.86 -9.77 5.69
N SER A 190 10.95 -9.40 5.02
CA SER A 190 11.91 -8.45 5.57
C SER A 190 11.31 -7.06 5.83
N LEU A 191 10.36 -6.61 5.01
CA LEU A 191 9.67 -5.33 5.23
C LEU A 191 8.66 -5.45 6.37
N TYR A 192 7.83 -6.49 6.38
CA TYR A 192 6.87 -6.73 7.47
C TYR A 192 7.55 -6.73 8.84
N LEU A 193 8.65 -7.44 8.97
CA LEU A 193 9.38 -7.56 10.22
C LEU A 193 10.18 -6.30 10.59
N GLU A 194 10.37 -5.36 9.66
CA GLU A 194 10.90 -4.02 9.94
C GLU A 194 9.81 -3.03 10.42
N GLY A 195 8.55 -3.47 10.48
CA GLY A 195 7.42 -2.70 10.99
C GLY A 195 6.53 -2.09 9.90
N HIS A 196 6.69 -2.52 8.65
CA HIS A 196 5.80 -2.12 7.54
C HIS A 196 4.49 -2.92 7.58
N GLU A 197 3.38 -2.27 7.27
CA GLU A 197 2.07 -2.92 7.14
C GLU A 197 1.97 -3.61 5.77
N MET A 198 1.40 -4.81 5.71
CA MET A 198 1.16 -5.53 4.45
C MET A 198 -0.34 -5.50 4.09
N GLY A 199 -0.66 -4.97 2.90
CA GLY A 199 -2.01 -4.95 2.33
C GLY A 199 -2.11 -5.75 1.04
N SER A 200 -3.33 -6.03 0.60
CA SER A 200 -3.59 -6.72 -0.66
C SER A 200 -3.56 -5.76 -1.86
N HIS A 201 -2.90 -6.18 -2.94
CA HIS A 201 -2.94 -5.52 -4.26
C HIS A 201 -3.38 -6.47 -5.37
N SER A 202 -4.25 -7.43 -5.03
CA SER A 202 -4.68 -8.57 -5.84
C SER A 202 -3.57 -9.59 -6.17
N LEU A 203 -3.95 -10.85 -6.44
CA LEU A 203 -3.02 -11.91 -6.82
C LEU A 203 -2.33 -11.67 -8.18
N TYR A 204 -3.00 -10.99 -9.12
CA TYR A 204 -2.60 -10.99 -10.53
C TYR A 204 -2.32 -9.61 -11.13
N HIS A 205 -2.64 -8.52 -10.42
CA HIS A 205 -2.43 -7.16 -10.90
C HIS A 205 -3.07 -6.92 -12.29
N HIS A 206 -4.30 -7.42 -12.45
CA HIS A 206 -5.10 -7.16 -13.64
C HIS A 206 -6.20 -6.14 -13.32
N HIS A 207 -6.78 -5.59 -14.39
CA HIS A 207 -7.98 -4.78 -14.32
C HIS A 207 -9.13 -5.59 -13.70
N SER A 208 -9.92 -4.97 -12.83
CA SER A 208 -11.13 -5.52 -12.22
C SER A 208 -10.93 -6.90 -11.57
N PRO A 209 -10.07 -7.02 -10.53
CA PRO A 209 -9.81 -8.27 -9.85
C PRO A 209 -11.06 -8.92 -9.27
N SER A 210 -11.11 -10.25 -9.34
CA SER A 210 -12.16 -11.03 -8.70
C SER A 210 -12.00 -11.01 -7.18
N GLU A 211 -13.08 -11.31 -6.44
CA GLU A 211 -13.03 -11.49 -4.99
C GLU A 211 -11.92 -12.46 -4.57
N SER A 212 -11.77 -13.58 -5.28
CA SER A 212 -10.69 -14.55 -5.00
C SER A 212 -9.29 -13.97 -5.20
N ASP A 213 -9.12 -13.02 -6.11
CA ASP A 213 -7.83 -12.37 -6.34
C ASP A 213 -7.53 -11.36 -5.24
N ILE A 214 -8.55 -10.65 -4.75
CA ILE A 214 -8.47 -9.70 -3.64
C ILE A 214 -8.12 -10.43 -2.35
N VAL A 215 -8.89 -11.47 -2.01
CA VAL A 215 -8.77 -12.23 -0.75
C VAL A 215 -7.54 -13.13 -0.77
N GLY A 216 -7.21 -13.73 -1.92
CA GLY A 216 -6.14 -14.72 -2.04
C GLY A 216 -4.74 -14.19 -1.68
N VAL A 217 -4.52 -12.87 -1.70
CA VAL A 217 -3.26 -12.29 -1.23
C VAL A 217 -3.06 -12.52 0.28
N ARG A 218 -4.14 -12.59 1.08
CA ARG A 218 -4.05 -12.93 2.51
C ARG A 218 -3.46 -14.32 2.71
N ASP A 219 -3.93 -15.28 1.92
CA ASP A 219 -3.41 -16.65 1.93
C ASP A 219 -1.93 -16.68 1.54
N TRP A 220 -1.56 -15.95 0.49
CA TRP A 220 -0.17 -15.89 0.06
C TRP A 220 0.75 -15.25 1.10
N LEU A 221 0.34 -14.13 1.71
CA LEU A 221 1.09 -13.46 2.77
C LEU A 221 1.24 -14.35 4.01
N SER A 222 0.19 -15.08 4.39
CA SER A 222 0.26 -16.05 5.49
C SER A 222 1.21 -17.21 5.18
N ASP A 223 0.98 -17.90 4.05
CA ASP A 223 1.66 -19.17 3.75
C ASP A 223 3.12 -18.99 3.37
N TYR A 224 3.47 -17.90 2.67
CA TYR A 224 4.81 -17.71 2.11
C TYR A 224 5.63 -16.64 2.83
N VAL A 225 4.97 -15.65 3.44
CA VAL A 225 5.63 -14.54 4.14
C VAL A 225 5.57 -14.74 5.66
N GLY A 226 4.51 -15.35 6.19
CA GLY A 226 4.28 -15.51 7.63
C GLY A 226 3.64 -14.29 8.28
N VAL A 227 2.87 -13.51 7.51
CA VAL A 227 2.03 -12.44 8.06
C VAL A 227 0.70 -13.06 8.49
N PRO A 228 0.25 -12.89 9.75
CA PRO A 228 -1.06 -13.38 10.17
C PRO A 228 -2.16 -12.82 9.26
N LYS A 229 -3.11 -13.67 8.82
CA LYS A 229 -4.16 -13.25 7.87
C LYS A 229 -4.99 -12.09 8.40
N GLU A 230 -5.23 -12.09 9.70
CA GLU A 230 -5.94 -11.05 10.45
C GLU A 230 -5.21 -9.70 10.49
N GLU A 231 -3.90 -9.65 10.20
CA GLU A 231 -3.14 -8.40 10.08
C GLU A 231 -3.20 -7.82 8.66
N VAL A 232 -3.62 -8.60 7.66
CA VAL A 232 -3.79 -8.13 6.27
C VAL A 232 -5.17 -7.49 6.12
N VAL A 233 -5.31 -6.30 6.67
CA VAL A 233 -6.60 -5.60 6.81
C VAL A 233 -6.87 -4.58 5.70
N GLY A 234 -5.85 -4.23 4.92
CA GLY A 234 -5.92 -3.20 3.88
C GLY A 234 -5.96 -3.74 2.46
N TYR A 235 -6.62 -3.01 1.59
CA TYR A 235 -6.61 -3.24 0.14
C TYR A 235 -6.38 -1.96 -0.65
N ARG A 236 -5.76 -2.12 -1.82
CA ARG A 236 -5.77 -1.12 -2.89
C ARG A 236 -5.92 -1.82 -4.23
N SER A 237 -6.82 -1.32 -5.07
CA SER A 237 -7.09 -1.90 -6.38
C SER A 237 -5.97 -1.60 -7.38
N PRO A 238 -5.52 -2.58 -8.18
CA PRO A 238 -4.65 -2.33 -9.33
C PRO A 238 -5.20 -1.22 -10.22
N PHE A 239 -4.32 -0.32 -10.66
CA PHE A 239 -4.65 0.86 -11.49
C PHE A 239 -5.69 1.82 -10.87
N LEU A 240 -6.00 1.66 -9.58
CA LEU A 240 -7.06 2.37 -8.87
C LEU A 240 -8.46 2.13 -9.47
N GLU A 241 -8.68 0.94 -10.06
CA GLU A 241 -10.00 0.56 -10.57
C GLU A 241 -10.94 0.17 -9.43
N HIS A 242 -11.68 1.12 -8.87
CA HIS A 242 -12.49 0.95 -7.68
C HIS A 242 -13.97 0.66 -8.01
N THR A 243 -14.33 -0.59 -8.31
CA THR A 243 -15.73 -0.93 -8.64
C THR A 243 -16.58 -1.25 -7.40
N GLU A 244 -17.91 -1.17 -7.54
CA GLU A 244 -18.87 -1.56 -6.50
C GLU A 244 -18.65 -3.02 -6.07
N GLU A 245 -18.41 -3.91 -7.01
CA GLU A 245 -18.17 -5.34 -6.73
C GLU A 245 -16.94 -5.55 -5.86
N GLN A 246 -15.89 -4.76 -6.05
CA GLN A 246 -14.68 -4.85 -5.24
C GLN A 246 -14.95 -4.36 -3.82
N ARG A 247 -15.59 -3.20 -3.63
CA ARG A 247 -15.95 -2.71 -2.28
C ARG A 247 -16.85 -3.68 -1.54
N ARG A 248 -17.82 -4.29 -2.22
CA ARG A 248 -18.64 -5.37 -1.68
C ARG A 248 -17.80 -6.56 -1.24
N ALA A 249 -16.90 -7.03 -2.11
CA ALA A 249 -16.00 -8.13 -1.78
C ALA A 249 -15.11 -7.82 -0.56
N LEU A 250 -14.62 -6.59 -0.43
CA LEU A 250 -13.83 -6.16 0.73
C LEU A 250 -14.65 -6.22 2.02
N HIS A 251 -15.86 -5.67 2.00
CA HIS A 251 -16.77 -5.67 3.14
C HIS A 251 -17.17 -7.10 3.55
N GLU A 252 -17.63 -7.91 2.59
CA GLU A 252 -18.07 -9.30 2.83
C GLU A 252 -16.93 -10.20 3.36
N ASN A 253 -15.67 -9.85 3.06
CA ASN A 253 -14.49 -10.58 3.53
C ASN A 253 -13.76 -9.91 4.71
N GLY A 254 -14.36 -8.91 5.36
CA GLY A 254 -13.82 -8.30 6.57
C GLY A 254 -12.47 -7.61 6.35
N PHE A 255 -12.29 -6.90 5.24
CA PHE A 255 -11.23 -5.89 5.15
C PHE A 255 -11.61 -4.67 6.01
N LEU A 256 -10.63 -4.06 6.65
CA LEU A 256 -10.84 -2.85 7.45
C LEU A 256 -10.97 -1.61 6.56
N TYR A 257 -10.17 -1.54 5.49
CA TYR A 257 -10.13 -0.36 4.64
C TYR A 257 -9.84 -0.65 3.17
N ASP A 258 -10.43 0.17 2.32
CA ASP A 258 -10.01 0.44 0.95
C ASP A 258 -9.19 1.74 0.91
N SER A 259 -8.25 1.82 -0.03
CA SER A 259 -7.55 3.05 -0.37
C SER A 259 -7.35 3.07 -1.87
N SER A 260 -8.46 3.16 -2.61
CA SER A 260 -8.47 3.10 -4.07
C SER A 260 -9.16 4.29 -4.72
N ILE A 261 -9.98 5.05 -3.98
CA ILE A 261 -10.84 6.08 -4.56
C ILE A 261 -10.08 7.40 -4.66
N PRO A 262 -9.86 7.94 -5.88
CA PRO A 262 -9.26 9.24 -6.08
C PRO A 262 -10.07 10.35 -5.42
N GLU A 263 -9.39 11.22 -4.69
CA GLU A 263 -9.99 12.39 -4.06
C GLU A 263 -9.65 13.63 -4.89
N MET A 264 -10.66 14.15 -5.58
CA MET A 264 -10.57 15.39 -6.35
C MET A 264 -11.20 16.53 -5.58
N VAL A 265 -10.43 17.60 -5.36
CA VAL A 265 -10.95 18.85 -4.78
C VAL A 265 -11.63 19.70 -5.85
N GLY A 266 -12.62 20.50 -5.45
CA GLY A 266 -13.19 21.52 -6.33
C GLY A 266 -12.12 22.48 -6.85
N LEU A 267 -11.99 22.62 -8.17
CA LEU A 267 -11.17 23.66 -8.76
C LEU A 267 -11.88 25.02 -8.64
N PRO A 268 -11.16 26.15 -8.49
CA PRO A 268 -11.79 27.47 -8.40
C PRO A 268 -12.78 27.72 -9.54
N GLY A 269 -14.06 27.93 -9.20
CA GLY A 269 -15.14 28.17 -10.16
C GLY A 269 -15.79 26.91 -10.76
N GLN A 270 -15.49 25.72 -10.23
CA GLN A 270 -16.16 24.46 -10.56
C GLN A 270 -16.85 23.90 -9.31
N GLU A 271 -17.96 23.17 -9.51
CA GLU A 271 -18.59 22.42 -8.42
C GLU A 271 -17.62 21.36 -7.88
N PRO A 272 -17.57 21.14 -6.55
CA PRO A 272 -16.73 20.09 -5.97
C PRO A 272 -17.10 18.71 -6.52
N LEU A 273 -16.08 17.90 -6.86
CA LEU A 273 -16.24 16.49 -7.26
C LEU A 273 -16.12 15.54 -6.04
N SER A 274 -16.36 16.05 -4.84
CA SER A 274 -16.23 15.33 -3.57
C SER A 274 -16.74 16.19 -2.43
N TYR A 275 -16.81 15.60 -1.23
CA TYR A 275 -16.95 16.34 0.03
C TYR A 275 -15.69 17.15 0.42
N SER A 276 -14.70 17.29 -0.46
CA SER A 276 -13.58 18.23 -0.32
C SER A 276 -13.81 19.51 -1.15
N PRO A 277 -14.54 20.51 -0.63
CA PRO A 277 -14.91 21.71 -1.39
C PRO A 277 -13.71 22.58 -1.76
N THR A 278 -12.62 22.52 -0.99
CA THR A 278 -11.42 23.34 -1.20
C THR A 278 -10.15 22.54 -0.94
N LEU A 279 -9.00 23.16 -1.24
CA LEU A 279 -7.68 22.56 -1.00
C LEU A 279 -7.40 22.31 0.48
N ASP A 280 -7.91 23.18 1.35
CA ASP A 280 -7.67 23.15 2.80
C ASP A 280 -8.72 22.28 3.53
N GLU A 281 -9.80 21.92 2.87
CA GLU A 281 -10.94 21.18 3.41
C GLU A 281 -11.03 19.78 2.80
N ARG A 282 -9.92 19.06 2.76
CA ARG A 282 -9.89 17.68 2.29
C ARG A 282 -10.37 16.69 3.34
N LEU A 283 -10.95 15.57 2.89
CA LEU A 283 -11.46 14.51 3.75
C LEU A 283 -10.39 13.79 4.57
N TRP A 284 -10.65 13.62 5.88
CA TRP A 284 -10.08 12.52 6.65
C TRP A 284 -10.63 11.18 6.15
N PRO A 285 -9.98 10.05 6.47
CA PRO A 285 -10.60 8.74 6.27
C PRO A 285 -11.98 8.69 6.92
N TYR A 286 -12.89 7.94 6.33
CA TYR A 286 -14.28 7.84 6.77
C TYR A 286 -14.77 6.43 6.51
N THR A 287 -15.87 6.04 7.14
CA THR A 287 -16.48 4.73 6.88
C THR A 287 -17.65 4.86 5.91
N MET A 288 -17.82 3.85 5.06
CA MET A 288 -18.83 3.86 4.00
C MET A 288 -20.24 3.49 4.52
N ASN A 289 -20.53 3.67 5.82
CA ASN A 289 -21.85 3.42 6.43
C ASN A 289 -22.98 4.22 5.74
N TYR A 290 -22.67 5.44 5.29
CA TYR A 290 -23.63 6.33 4.62
C TYR A 290 -23.27 6.54 3.13
N GLY A 291 -22.44 5.64 2.60
CA GLY A 291 -22.00 5.60 1.21
C GLY A 291 -20.67 6.29 0.96
N ILE A 292 -20.42 6.63 -0.30
CA ILE A 292 -19.12 7.10 -0.78
C ILE A 292 -19.16 8.62 -0.94
N ALA A 293 -18.17 9.30 -0.37
CA ALA A 293 -18.10 10.76 -0.30
C ALA A 293 -17.45 11.42 -1.54
N GLN A 294 -16.84 10.63 -2.41
CA GLN A 294 -16.28 11.10 -3.69
C GLN A 294 -17.33 11.04 -4.81
N ASP A 295 -17.29 12.02 -5.72
CA ASP A 295 -18.05 11.96 -6.97
C ASP A 295 -17.29 11.14 -8.01
N CYS A 296 -17.61 9.85 -8.04
CA CYS A 296 -17.06 8.92 -9.02
C CYS A 296 -17.79 8.99 -10.38
N SER A 297 -18.76 9.90 -10.59
CA SER A 297 -19.57 9.92 -11.81
C SER A 297 -18.80 10.28 -13.08
N ALA A 298 -17.68 10.99 -12.93
CA ALA A 298 -16.75 11.32 -14.00
C ALA A 298 -15.64 10.28 -14.18
N ASP A 299 -15.53 9.29 -13.28
CA ASP A 299 -14.55 8.23 -13.35
C ASP A 299 -14.97 7.12 -14.31
N LEU A 300 -14.00 6.31 -14.73
CA LEU A 300 -14.27 5.10 -15.51
C LEU A 300 -14.99 4.03 -14.67
N TRP A 301 -15.01 4.17 -13.35
CA TRP A 301 -15.57 3.23 -12.38
C TRP A 301 -16.52 3.97 -11.44
N PRO A 302 -17.76 4.25 -11.88
CA PRO A 302 -18.69 5.03 -11.07
C PRO A 302 -19.08 4.29 -9.79
N CYS A 303 -19.27 5.08 -8.74
CA CYS A 303 -19.83 4.67 -7.47
C CYS A 303 -21.35 4.74 -7.58
N GLY A 304 -22.03 3.70 -7.11
CA GLY A 304 -23.48 3.60 -7.07
C GLY A 304 -24.07 4.54 -6.02
N ASP A 305 -25.22 5.14 -6.36
CA ASP A 305 -25.92 6.12 -5.54
C ASP A 305 -26.44 5.56 -4.18
N GLU A 306 -26.48 4.23 -4.05
CA GLU A 306 -27.04 3.50 -2.89
C GLU A 306 -26.01 2.56 -2.23
N GLU A 307 -24.74 2.60 -2.65
CA GLU A 307 -23.70 1.79 -2.04
C GLU A 307 -23.51 2.18 -0.57
N THR A 308 -23.53 1.19 0.33
CA THR A 308 -23.16 1.36 1.75
C THR A 308 -22.44 0.10 2.22
N TYR A 309 -21.37 0.30 2.99
CA TYR A 309 -20.55 -0.77 3.56
C TYR A 309 -20.21 -0.39 5.01
N PRO A 310 -21.10 -0.69 5.97
CA PRO A 310 -20.87 -0.38 7.38
C PRO A 310 -19.51 -0.88 7.89
N GLY A 311 -18.76 -0.02 8.58
CA GLY A 311 -17.47 -0.38 9.16
C GLY A 311 -16.28 -0.43 8.19
N LEU A 312 -16.51 -0.48 6.87
CA LEU A 312 -15.43 -0.41 5.88
C LEU A 312 -14.95 1.04 5.72
N PHE A 313 -13.68 1.29 6.02
CA PHE A 313 -13.08 2.61 5.81
C PHE A 313 -12.70 2.83 4.34
N GLU A 314 -12.90 4.05 3.86
CA GLU A 314 -12.13 4.62 2.75
C GLU A 314 -10.99 5.46 3.32
N ILE A 315 -9.77 5.24 2.84
CA ILE A 315 -8.65 6.16 2.96
C ILE A 315 -8.49 6.87 1.61
N PRO A 316 -9.07 8.08 1.46
CA PRO A 316 -9.14 8.76 0.18
C PRO A 316 -7.77 9.02 -0.42
N MET A 317 -7.66 8.97 -1.74
CA MET A 317 -6.39 9.17 -2.44
C MET A 317 -6.32 10.54 -3.13
N PRO A 318 -5.85 11.60 -2.46
CA PRO A 318 -5.91 12.93 -3.02
C PRO A 318 -4.82 13.19 -4.05
N PHE A 319 -5.16 14.00 -5.05
CA PHE A 319 -4.15 14.61 -5.90
C PHE A 319 -3.29 15.60 -5.10
N LEU A 320 -1.98 15.37 -5.05
CA LEU A 320 -1.02 16.36 -4.58
C LEU A 320 -1.03 17.56 -5.51
N GLN A 321 -0.75 18.73 -4.95
CA GLN A 321 -0.75 19.98 -5.69
C GLN A 321 0.51 20.79 -5.44
N ASP A 322 0.88 21.60 -6.42
CA ASP A 322 1.97 22.56 -6.26
C ASP A 322 1.53 23.80 -5.46
N GLU A 323 2.47 24.74 -5.29
CA GLU A 323 2.26 26.02 -4.62
C GLU A 323 1.13 26.88 -5.24
N ASN A 324 0.81 26.67 -6.52
CA ASN A 324 -0.25 27.38 -7.23
C ASN A 324 -1.60 26.66 -7.19
N GLY A 325 -1.67 25.52 -6.49
CA GLY A 325 -2.89 24.69 -6.40
C GLY A 325 -3.14 23.84 -7.65
N ILE A 326 -2.15 23.71 -8.54
CA ILE A 326 -2.26 22.87 -9.73
C ILE A 326 -2.08 21.40 -9.33
N LEU A 327 -3.01 20.55 -9.76
CA LEU A 327 -2.94 19.10 -9.58
C LEU A 327 -1.66 18.55 -10.23
N VAL A 328 -0.85 17.83 -9.47
CA VAL A 328 0.40 17.25 -9.93
C VAL A 328 0.25 15.76 -10.15
N ALA A 329 -0.08 15.02 -9.10
CA ALA A 329 -0.12 13.57 -9.13
C ALA A 329 -0.87 13.01 -7.93
N ILE A 330 -1.57 11.91 -8.12
CA ILE A 330 -2.14 11.09 -7.04
C ILE A 330 -1.09 10.15 -6.44
N MET A 331 -0.18 9.64 -7.26
CA MET A 331 0.95 8.79 -6.88
C MET A 331 2.21 9.22 -7.63
N ASP A 332 3.39 8.83 -7.14
CA ASP A 332 4.67 9.05 -7.83
C ASP A 332 5.00 10.52 -8.13
N VAL A 333 4.93 11.37 -7.10
CA VAL A 333 5.33 12.78 -7.20
C VAL A 333 6.71 12.92 -7.87
N GLN A 334 6.80 13.75 -8.90
CA GLN A 334 7.93 13.74 -9.82
C GLN A 334 9.21 14.35 -9.22
N GLY A 335 10.36 13.77 -9.58
CA GLY A 335 11.61 13.85 -8.83
C GLY A 335 12.10 15.25 -8.48
N GLU A 336 12.30 16.16 -9.43
CA GLU A 336 12.92 17.48 -9.15
C GLU A 336 12.04 18.41 -8.31
N LYS A 337 10.74 18.13 -8.19
CA LYS A 337 9.78 18.97 -7.46
C LYS A 337 9.21 18.29 -6.22
N ALA A 338 9.55 17.02 -5.97
CA ALA A 338 8.96 16.21 -4.92
C ALA A 338 9.07 16.88 -3.54
N TYR A 339 10.25 17.35 -3.16
CA TYR A 339 10.46 18.05 -1.90
C TYR A 339 9.54 19.27 -1.73
N ASN A 340 9.55 20.18 -2.71
CA ASN A 340 8.76 21.42 -2.63
C ASN A 340 7.26 21.13 -2.57
N ILE A 341 6.77 20.21 -3.41
CA ILE A 341 5.35 19.82 -3.43
C ILE A 341 4.95 19.21 -2.08
N LEU A 342 5.73 18.27 -1.57
CA LEU A 342 5.42 17.59 -0.30
C LEU A 342 5.48 18.54 0.90
N MET A 343 6.41 19.51 0.90
CA MET A 343 6.46 20.53 1.95
C MET A 343 5.25 21.48 1.90
N VAL A 344 4.84 21.93 0.71
CA VAL A 344 3.63 22.75 0.55
C VAL A 344 2.39 21.99 1.01
N GLU A 345 2.26 20.73 0.60
CA GLU A 345 1.15 19.87 0.98
C GLU A 345 1.15 19.58 2.49
N LEU A 346 2.32 19.40 3.11
CA LEU A 346 2.46 19.25 4.56
C LEU A 346 2.00 20.53 5.27
N ASP A 347 2.47 21.70 4.86
CA ASP A 347 2.16 22.96 5.53
C ASP A 347 0.66 23.32 5.45
N ARG A 348 0.02 23.05 4.30
CA ARG A 348 -1.44 23.22 4.14
C ARG A 348 -2.22 22.42 5.18
N ARG A 349 -1.81 21.18 5.45
CA ARG A 349 -2.46 20.29 6.43
C ARG A 349 -2.10 20.68 7.86
N TYR A 350 -0.80 20.91 8.09
CA TYR A 350 -0.23 21.14 9.41
C TYR A 350 -0.80 22.38 10.10
N TYR A 351 -0.95 23.49 9.36
CA TYR A 351 -1.47 24.75 9.90
C TYR A 351 -3.00 24.88 9.82
N LYS A 352 -3.71 23.84 9.35
CA LYS A 352 -5.17 23.83 9.21
C LYS A 352 -5.76 22.65 9.98
N HIS A 353 -6.31 21.66 9.26
CA HIS A 353 -7.11 20.59 9.84
C HIS A 353 -6.34 19.31 10.18
N ARG A 354 -5.00 19.32 10.05
CA ARG A 354 -4.09 18.20 10.37
C ARG A 354 -4.41 16.88 9.66
N ARG A 355 -5.21 16.93 8.59
CA ARG A 355 -5.48 15.78 7.73
C ARG A 355 -4.17 15.09 7.37
N PRO A 356 -4.13 13.75 7.30
CA PRO A 356 -2.95 13.02 6.88
C PRO A 356 -2.40 13.54 5.53
N LEU A 357 -1.07 13.55 5.42
CA LEU A 357 -0.38 13.74 4.15
C LEU A 357 -0.02 12.39 3.56
N GLU A 358 -0.55 12.10 2.39
CA GLU A 358 -0.30 10.85 1.68
C GLU A 358 0.85 10.99 0.69
N VAL A 359 1.76 10.02 0.74
CA VAL A 359 2.91 9.89 -0.18
C VAL A 359 2.87 8.48 -0.76
N PHE A 360 2.13 8.34 -1.85
CA PHE A 360 1.92 7.07 -2.54
C PHE A 360 2.96 6.86 -3.64
N LEU A 361 3.61 5.70 -3.66
CA LEU A 361 4.77 5.43 -4.51
C LEU A 361 4.67 4.07 -5.18
N HIS A 362 5.16 4.01 -6.41
CA HIS A 362 5.66 2.77 -6.99
C HIS A 362 7.18 2.76 -6.83
N PRO A 363 7.77 1.85 -6.04
CA PRO A 363 9.21 1.80 -5.84
C PRO A 363 9.95 1.49 -7.16
N GLY A 364 9.31 0.77 -8.10
CA GLY A 364 9.86 0.50 -9.43
C GLY A 364 9.98 1.74 -10.34
N TYR A 365 9.21 2.80 -10.06
CA TYR A 365 9.26 4.07 -10.79
C TYR A 365 9.98 5.19 -10.03
N THR A 366 10.49 4.90 -8.83
CA THR A 366 11.16 5.88 -7.99
C THR A 366 12.62 6.03 -8.41
N SER A 367 12.93 7.14 -9.08
CA SER A 367 14.30 7.46 -9.46
C SER A 367 15.16 7.82 -8.24
N PRO A 368 16.49 7.67 -8.31
CA PRO A 368 17.38 8.12 -7.23
C PRO A 368 17.18 9.59 -6.85
N LYS A 369 16.86 10.45 -7.83
CA LYS A 369 16.56 11.86 -7.56
C LYS A 369 15.26 12.04 -6.79
N ARG A 370 14.20 11.31 -7.15
CA ARG A 370 12.93 11.33 -6.40
C ARG A 370 13.15 10.85 -4.96
N GLN A 371 13.91 9.77 -4.81
CA GLN A 371 14.26 9.21 -3.50
C GLN A 371 15.01 10.21 -2.61
N GLU A 372 15.99 10.92 -3.17
CA GLU A 372 16.73 11.99 -2.47
C GLU A 372 15.77 13.09 -1.99
N GLU A 373 14.88 13.58 -2.85
CA GLU A 373 13.97 14.68 -2.53
C GLU A 373 12.89 14.27 -1.52
N ILE A 374 12.36 13.04 -1.60
CA ILE A 374 11.46 12.47 -0.56
C ILE A 374 12.22 12.33 0.76
N SER A 375 13.44 11.81 0.74
CA SER A 375 14.26 11.67 1.95
C SER A 375 14.58 13.04 2.56
N ARG A 376 14.83 14.07 1.75
CA ARG A 376 15.01 15.43 2.25
C ARG A 376 13.75 15.97 2.91
N PHE A 377 12.60 15.78 2.27
CA PHE A 377 11.30 16.19 2.81
C PHE A 377 11.05 15.56 4.18
N LEU A 378 11.26 14.25 4.31
CA LEU A 378 11.08 13.54 5.58
C LEU A 378 12.03 14.05 6.67
N GLY A 379 13.28 14.35 6.31
CA GLY A 379 14.26 14.91 7.22
C GLY A 379 13.89 16.30 7.78
N ASP A 380 13.16 17.11 7.00
CA ASP A 380 12.67 18.41 7.44
C ASP A 380 11.31 18.32 8.16
N ALA A 381 10.41 17.47 7.67
CA ALA A 381 9.10 17.24 8.28
C ALA A 381 9.21 16.68 9.71
N LEU A 382 10.08 15.69 9.91
CA LEU A 382 10.27 15.00 11.19
C LEU A 382 11.09 15.81 12.22
N GLN A 383 11.54 17.02 11.89
CA GLN A 383 12.06 17.97 12.89
C GLN A 383 10.95 18.54 13.76
N ARG A 384 9.68 18.46 13.32
CA ARG A 384 8.51 18.84 14.10
C ARG A 384 8.12 17.66 15.00
N GLU A 385 8.17 17.85 16.32
CA GLU A 385 8.01 16.75 17.31
C GLU A 385 6.61 16.11 17.33
N ASP A 386 5.63 16.76 16.72
CA ASP A 386 4.24 16.33 16.58
C ASP A 386 3.91 15.82 15.16
N VAL A 387 4.92 15.65 14.28
CA VAL A 387 4.79 14.99 12.98
C VAL A 387 5.22 13.52 13.11
N TRP A 388 4.39 12.62 12.57
CA TRP A 388 4.60 11.18 12.61
C TRP A 388 4.37 10.55 11.24
N VAL A 389 5.29 9.71 10.81
CA VAL A 389 5.04 8.80 9.69
C VAL A 389 4.43 7.53 10.25
N VAL A 390 3.24 7.14 9.79
CA VAL A 390 2.51 5.95 10.28
C VAL A 390 1.99 5.13 9.12
N THR A 391 1.60 3.88 9.38
CA THR A 391 0.90 3.05 8.39
C THR A 391 -0.58 3.45 8.31
N ASN A 392 -1.28 3.01 7.25
CA ASN A 392 -2.73 3.15 7.13
C ASN A 392 -3.46 2.59 8.37
N HIS A 393 -3.14 1.37 8.78
CA HIS A 393 -3.76 0.75 9.95
C HIS A 393 -3.50 1.56 11.23
N GLN A 394 -2.28 2.07 11.46
CA GLN A 394 -1.97 2.90 12.62
C GLN A 394 -2.74 4.23 12.64
N LEU A 395 -2.93 4.85 11.46
CA LEU A 395 -3.78 6.03 11.34
C LEU A 395 -5.22 5.73 11.76
N LEU A 396 -5.80 4.64 11.25
CA LEU A 396 -7.17 4.24 11.62
C LEU A 396 -7.28 3.87 13.10
N GLN A 397 -6.25 3.24 13.69
CA GLN A 397 -6.18 3.00 15.14
C GLN A 397 -6.20 4.30 15.94
N TRP A 398 -5.46 5.32 15.51
CA TRP A 398 -5.53 6.63 16.14
C TRP A 398 -6.91 7.27 15.95
N MET A 399 -7.52 7.16 14.76
CA MET A 399 -8.87 7.70 14.53
C MET A 399 -9.94 7.05 15.41
N MET A 400 -9.83 5.74 15.67
CA MET A 400 -10.72 5.01 16.57
C MET A 400 -10.53 5.38 18.05
N ASN A 401 -9.37 5.91 18.43
CA ASN A 401 -9.10 6.39 19.77
C ASN A 401 -8.25 7.69 19.72
N PRO A 402 -8.85 8.83 19.34
CA PRO A 402 -8.12 10.06 19.08
C PRO A 402 -7.37 10.55 20.32
N MET A 403 -6.10 10.90 20.13
CA MET A 403 -5.22 11.44 21.16
C MET A 403 -4.68 12.80 20.72
N THR A 404 -4.48 13.70 21.67
CA THR A 404 -3.68 14.91 21.42
C THR A 404 -2.23 14.55 21.06
N ALA A 405 -1.48 15.47 20.46
CA ALA A 405 -0.09 15.29 20.09
C ALA A 405 0.79 14.89 21.28
N GLU A 406 0.52 15.49 22.45
CA GLU A 406 1.22 15.18 23.69
C GLU A 406 0.92 13.75 24.19
N GLU A 407 -0.36 13.38 24.23
CA GLU A 407 -0.80 12.04 24.64
C GLU A 407 -0.29 10.96 23.69
N TYR A 408 -0.37 11.19 22.37
CA TYR A 408 0.12 10.27 21.36
C TYR A 408 1.64 10.09 21.49
N LYS A 409 2.39 11.18 21.63
CA LYS A 409 3.85 11.11 21.85
C LYS A 409 4.17 10.34 23.12
N LEU A 410 3.46 10.58 24.22
CA LEU A 410 3.64 9.84 25.46
C LEU A 410 3.33 8.34 25.30
N HIS A 411 2.21 8.02 24.64
CA HIS A 411 1.79 6.64 24.34
C HIS A 411 2.87 5.89 23.56
N MET A 412 3.35 6.48 22.47
CA MET A 412 4.33 5.84 21.58
C MET A 412 5.74 5.76 22.19
N THR A 413 6.11 6.67 23.10
CA THR A 413 7.46 6.74 23.69
C THR A 413 7.62 5.93 24.98
N ARG A 414 6.56 5.76 25.79
CA ARG A 414 6.63 5.14 27.12
C ARG A 414 7.22 3.72 27.12
N GLU A 415 7.09 3.00 26.00
CA GLU A 415 7.63 1.65 25.83
C GLU A 415 8.49 1.50 24.57
N ARG A 416 8.83 2.61 23.88
CA ARG A 416 9.36 2.59 22.50
C ARG A 416 8.55 1.62 21.63
N GLN A 417 7.27 1.91 21.46
CA GLN A 417 6.38 1.09 20.63
C GLN A 417 6.83 1.18 19.17
N CYS A 418 7.76 0.30 18.78
CA CYS A 418 8.19 0.11 17.41
C CYS A 418 7.40 -1.08 16.85
N PRO A 419 6.68 -0.91 15.72
CA PRO A 419 5.97 -2.01 15.08
C PRO A 419 6.93 -3.15 14.75
N HIS A 420 6.55 -4.38 15.12
CA HIS A 420 7.24 -5.65 14.81
C HIS A 420 8.76 -5.75 15.10
N GLN A 421 9.35 -4.79 15.81
CA GLN A 421 10.75 -4.86 16.22
C GLN A 421 10.84 -5.64 17.52
N ASN A 422 10.88 -6.97 17.44
CA ASN A 422 11.51 -7.74 18.50
C ASN A 422 13.03 -7.44 18.41
N PRO A 423 13.63 -6.65 19.33
CA PRO A 423 15.04 -6.28 19.22
C PRO A 423 15.99 -7.49 19.34
N GLN A 424 15.50 -8.66 19.75
CA GLN A 424 16.24 -9.92 19.79
C GLN A 424 16.10 -10.72 18.48
N CYS A 425 15.18 -10.34 17.60
CA CYS A 425 14.95 -11.00 16.34
C CYS A 425 15.43 -10.13 15.17
N ASP A 426 16.48 -10.58 14.49
CA ASP A 426 16.89 -10.04 13.19
C ASP A 426 16.36 -10.97 12.08
N PRO A 427 15.29 -10.59 11.37
CA PRO A 427 14.69 -11.36 10.28
C PRO A 427 15.64 -11.85 9.19
N ALA A 428 16.62 -11.03 8.83
CA ALA A 428 17.57 -11.34 7.77
C ALA A 428 18.53 -12.47 8.19
N VAL A 429 18.66 -12.67 9.50
CA VAL A 429 19.50 -13.71 10.12
C VAL A 429 18.67 -14.92 10.55
N HIS A 430 17.47 -14.69 11.06
CA HIS A 430 16.69 -15.72 11.76
C HIS A 430 15.60 -16.37 10.91
N THR A 431 15.23 -15.78 9.76
CA THR A 431 14.37 -16.47 8.79
C THR A 431 15.19 -17.55 8.08
N PRO A 432 14.75 -18.82 8.11
CA PRO A 432 15.38 -19.87 7.33
C PRO A 432 15.39 -19.55 5.83
N PRO A 433 16.43 -19.96 5.08
CA PRO A 433 16.40 -19.90 3.62
C PRO A 433 15.16 -20.63 3.06
N GLY A 434 14.27 -19.90 2.36
CA GLY A 434 13.00 -20.42 1.84
C GLY A 434 11.83 -20.41 2.83
N GLY A 435 11.98 -19.75 3.99
CA GLY A 435 10.92 -19.51 4.96
C GLY A 435 10.47 -20.73 5.79
N CYS A 436 9.35 -20.56 6.48
CA CYS A 436 8.73 -21.59 7.31
C CYS A 436 7.88 -22.55 6.49
N LYS A 437 8.50 -23.33 5.61
CA LYS A 437 7.78 -24.30 4.78
C LYS A 437 7.00 -25.31 5.65
N PHE A 438 5.66 -25.34 5.53
CA PHE A 438 4.70 -26.08 6.38
C PHE A 438 4.59 -25.59 7.84
N GLY A 439 4.78 -24.29 8.03
CA GLY A 439 4.68 -23.59 9.29
C GLY A 439 4.48 -22.09 9.08
N GLU A 440 4.46 -21.36 10.19
CA GLU A 440 4.41 -19.90 10.23
C GLU A 440 5.63 -19.37 10.98
N PHE A 441 6.13 -18.20 10.61
CA PHE A 441 7.23 -17.57 11.36
C PHE A 441 6.63 -16.82 12.55
N ASP A 442 7.02 -17.21 13.76
CA ASP A 442 6.59 -16.54 14.97
C ASP A 442 7.62 -15.47 15.38
N LEU A 443 7.16 -14.23 15.39
CA LEU A 443 7.92 -13.03 15.71
C LEU A 443 8.41 -12.98 17.17
N ASN A 444 7.67 -13.59 18.09
CA ASN A 444 8.01 -13.63 19.52
C ASN A 444 9.05 -14.71 19.80
N LEU A 445 8.95 -15.86 19.14
CA LEU A 445 9.89 -16.97 19.23
C LEU A 445 11.13 -16.77 18.35
N CYS A 446 11.06 -15.84 17.39
CA CYS A 446 12.07 -15.61 16.37
C CYS A 446 12.44 -16.90 15.61
N GLY A 447 11.41 -17.64 15.16
CA GLY A 447 11.60 -18.92 14.49
C GLY A 447 10.28 -19.52 13.99
N CYS A 448 10.37 -20.62 13.24
CA CYS A 448 9.19 -21.27 12.68
C CYS A 448 8.40 -22.07 13.72
N ILE A 449 7.07 -21.93 13.73
CA ILE A 449 6.11 -22.83 14.37
C ILE A 449 5.52 -23.72 13.29
N CYS A 450 5.55 -25.04 13.49
CA CYS A 450 5.11 -25.96 12.45
C CYS A 450 3.63 -26.32 12.54
N HIS A 451 2.98 -26.45 11.38
CA HIS A 451 1.57 -26.80 11.31
C HIS A 451 1.33 -28.16 11.98
N GLY A 452 0.38 -28.20 12.92
CA GLY A 452 0.05 -29.41 13.67
C GLY A 452 1.09 -29.84 14.71
N GLU A 453 2.14 -29.04 14.96
CA GLU A 453 3.20 -29.38 15.93
C GLU A 453 2.69 -29.46 17.37
N LYS A 454 1.76 -28.56 17.74
CA LYS A 454 1.15 -28.50 19.08
C LYS A 454 -0.10 -29.36 19.21
N ASP A 455 -0.60 -29.91 18.11
CA ASP A 455 -1.76 -30.79 18.13
C ASP A 455 -1.35 -32.19 18.61
N LYS A 456 -1.89 -32.56 19.78
CA LYS A 456 -1.65 -33.83 20.45
C LYS A 456 -2.50 -34.97 19.91
N THR A 457 -3.44 -34.68 19.01
CA THR A 457 -4.17 -35.73 18.28
C THR A 457 -3.28 -36.34 17.20
N ASP A 458 -3.63 -37.53 16.69
CA ASP A 458 -2.94 -38.18 15.57
C ASP A 458 -3.14 -37.45 14.23
N SER A 459 -3.44 -36.15 14.26
CA SER A 459 -3.57 -35.31 13.09
C SER A 459 -2.23 -35.15 12.36
N ALA A 460 -2.31 -35.14 11.02
CA ALA A 460 -1.23 -34.83 10.09
C ALA A 460 -0.51 -33.54 10.50
N GLY A 461 0.83 -33.54 10.53
CA GLY A 461 1.58 -32.35 10.90
C GLY A 461 3.06 -32.43 10.56
N PHE A 462 3.75 -31.32 10.80
CA PHE A 462 5.19 -31.18 10.62
C PHE A 462 5.85 -30.76 11.94
N CYS A 463 7.12 -31.14 12.08
CA CYS A 463 8.00 -30.76 13.17
C CYS A 463 9.13 -29.89 12.63
N LEU A 464 9.69 -29.06 13.52
CA LEU A 464 10.81 -28.20 13.18
C LEU A 464 12.05 -29.04 12.84
N ASP A 465 12.56 -28.89 11.62
CA ASP A 465 13.87 -29.39 11.25
C ASP A 465 14.94 -28.47 11.85
N ARG A 466 15.44 -28.84 13.03
CA ARG A 466 16.42 -28.02 13.79
C ARG A 466 17.71 -27.70 13.03
N GLU A 467 18.08 -28.48 12.01
CA GLU A 467 19.27 -28.16 11.19
C GLU A 467 19.00 -27.04 10.19
N LYS A 468 17.77 -26.97 9.67
CA LYS A 468 17.37 -26.01 8.65
C LYS A 468 16.54 -24.86 9.19
N GLY A 469 16.06 -24.96 10.42
CA GLY A 469 15.14 -24.01 11.04
C GLY A 469 13.74 -23.99 10.44
N THR A 470 13.37 -24.94 9.56
CA THR A 470 12.11 -24.93 8.79
C THR A 470 11.26 -26.17 9.09
N CYS A 471 9.96 -26.14 8.77
CA CYS A 471 8.99 -27.16 9.14
C CYS A 471 8.91 -28.34 8.17
N THR A 472 10.07 -28.89 7.79
CA THR A 472 10.13 -29.92 6.73
C THR A 472 10.13 -31.36 7.22
N LYS A 473 10.16 -31.62 8.53
CA LYS A 473 10.09 -32.99 9.06
C LYS A 473 8.64 -33.38 9.26
N SER A 474 8.15 -34.39 8.54
CA SER A 474 6.80 -34.90 8.80
C SER A 474 6.72 -35.52 10.20
N LYS A 475 5.61 -35.29 10.90
CA LYS A 475 5.27 -36.00 12.14
C LYS A 475 5.19 -37.49 11.79
N GLN A 476 6.07 -38.30 12.37
CA GLN A 476 6.02 -39.75 12.19
C GLN A 476 5.06 -40.36 13.19
N TYR A 477 4.06 -41.07 12.68
CA TYR A 477 3.13 -41.85 13.49
C TYR A 477 3.76 -43.20 13.76
N VAL A 478 4.07 -43.48 15.02
CA VAL A 478 4.35 -44.84 15.46
C VAL A 478 2.99 -45.51 15.61
N TRP A 479 2.54 -46.18 14.55
CA TRP A 479 1.47 -47.14 14.68
C TRP A 479 2.00 -48.25 15.58
N TRP A 480 1.47 -48.37 16.79
CA TRP A 480 1.71 -49.53 17.63
C TRP A 480 1.15 -50.75 16.90
N GLU A 481 1.99 -51.49 16.18
CA GLU A 481 1.70 -52.89 15.88
C GLU A 481 1.71 -53.61 17.23
N GLY A 482 0.52 -54.10 17.62
CA GLY A 482 0.26 -54.71 18.92
C GLY A 482 1.01 -56.00 19.20
#